data_AF-A0A849IYN7-F1
#
_entry.id   AF-A0A849IYN7-F1
#
_cell.length_a   1.000
_cell.length_b   1.000
_cell.length_c   1.000
_cell.angle_alpha   90.00
_cell.angle_beta   90.00
_cell.angle_gamma   90.00
#
_symmetry.space_group_name_H-M   'P 1'
#
loop_
_entity.id
_entity.type
_entity.pdbx_description
1 polymer ?
#
loop_
_entity_poly.entity_id
_entity_poly.type
_entity_poly.pdbx_seq_one_letter_code
_entity_poly.pdbx_strand_id
1 'polypeptide(L)'
;MQTIRANERHKASKSWQFQFKSNFKENVYVPTLKNRRRRSELGMIILAELIASLTWLLAKVGLDSTMPTHVPLSAIWLLVLPLLCHLALHVFAPNADPTALPIISFLNAFGYVLIQRLDPAEATLQSLWSAVGVLGFVLTLALIPKIELLDKYRYLLMLGGVILLLLPLAPVIGENINGARLWIHLGQLSFQPVEAAKIMLAIFFASYMTEKREVLSDFSPFHIRKASGALRAGGPILVAWAISLLIMT
;
A
#
# COMPACT_ATOMS: atom_id res chain seq x y z
N MET A 1 -14.28 -57.36 25.78
CA MET A 1 -15.15 -56.51 24.93
C MET A 1 -14.68 -55.06 24.79
N GLN A 2 -14.09 -54.43 25.83
CA GLN A 2 -13.63 -53.02 25.74
C GLN A 2 -12.36 -52.81 24.90
N THR A 3 -11.47 -53.81 24.82
CA THR A 3 -10.21 -53.73 24.08
C THR A 3 -10.38 -53.70 22.55
N ILE A 4 -11.42 -54.36 22.02
CA ILE A 4 -11.70 -54.38 20.56
C ILE A 4 -12.22 -53.00 20.08
N ARG A 5 -13.06 -52.32 20.88
CA ARG A 5 -13.59 -50.99 20.55
C ARG A 5 -12.52 -49.89 20.53
N ALA A 6 -11.44 -50.03 21.31
CA ALA A 6 -10.34 -49.08 21.31
C ALA A 6 -9.51 -49.16 20.01
N ASN A 7 -9.32 -50.37 19.47
CA ASN A 7 -8.53 -50.59 18.27
C ASN A 7 -9.22 -50.05 17.00
N GLU A 8 -10.55 -50.17 16.90
CA GLU A 8 -11.30 -49.64 15.76
C GLU A 8 -11.35 -48.12 15.72
N ARG A 9 -11.45 -47.46 16.89
CA ARG A 9 -11.38 -45.99 16.98
C ARG A 9 -10.03 -45.45 16.54
N HIS A 10 -8.94 -46.17 16.84
CA HIS A 10 -7.60 -45.77 16.42
C HIS A 10 -7.40 -45.95 14.90
N LYS A 11 -7.97 -47.00 14.32
CA LYS A 11 -7.90 -47.28 12.88
C LYS A 11 -8.72 -46.27 12.07
N ALA A 12 -9.92 -45.92 12.55
CA ALA A 12 -10.76 -44.88 11.97
C ALA A 12 -10.08 -43.50 12.04
N SER A 13 -9.51 -43.12 13.19
CA SER A 13 -8.78 -41.84 13.32
C SER A 13 -7.63 -41.72 12.33
N LYS A 14 -6.84 -42.78 12.13
CA LYS A 14 -5.74 -42.79 11.15
C LYS A 14 -6.23 -42.72 9.71
N SER A 15 -7.34 -43.39 9.35
CA SER A 15 -7.90 -43.30 8.00
C SER A 15 -8.46 -41.92 7.70
N TRP A 16 -9.15 -41.30 8.67
CA TRP A 16 -9.64 -39.91 8.56
C TRP A 16 -8.49 -38.92 8.37
N GLN A 17 -7.39 -39.05 9.12
CA GLN A 17 -6.23 -38.16 8.96
C GLN A 17 -5.49 -38.35 7.63
N PHE A 18 -5.47 -39.58 7.10
CA PHE A 18 -4.84 -39.86 5.81
C PHE A 18 -5.66 -39.28 4.64
N GLN A 19 -6.98 -39.44 4.69
CA GLN A 19 -7.91 -38.91 3.69
C GLN A 19 -8.00 -37.38 3.72
N PHE A 20 -7.89 -36.76 4.91
CA PHE A 20 -7.85 -35.31 5.04
C PHE A 20 -6.53 -34.72 4.49
N LYS A 21 -5.40 -35.41 4.69
CA LYS A 21 -4.10 -35.00 4.15
C LYS A 21 -3.95 -35.24 2.65
N SER A 22 -4.60 -36.26 2.08
CA SER A 22 -4.57 -36.49 0.62
C SER A 22 -5.37 -35.44 -0.13
N ASN A 23 -6.51 -35.00 0.42
CA ASN A 23 -7.38 -34.00 -0.22
C ASN A 23 -6.79 -32.57 -0.27
N PHE A 24 -5.79 -32.27 0.57
CA PHE A 24 -5.15 -30.95 0.62
C PHE A 24 -3.87 -30.83 -0.21
N LYS A 25 -3.39 -31.93 -0.81
CA LYS A 25 -2.16 -31.94 -1.61
C LYS A 25 -2.37 -31.71 -3.11
N GLU A 26 -3.61 -31.69 -3.59
CA GLU A 26 -3.88 -31.25 -4.94
C GLU A 26 -3.88 -29.72 -4.99
N ASN A 27 -2.72 -29.20 -5.37
CA ASN A 27 -2.54 -27.82 -5.79
C ASN A 27 -3.30 -27.61 -7.11
N VAL A 28 -4.63 -27.56 -7.04
CA VAL A 28 -5.48 -27.27 -8.20
C VAL A 28 -5.33 -25.79 -8.49
N TYR A 29 -4.38 -25.45 -9.35
CA TYR A 29 -4.48 -24.22 -10.12
C TYR A 29 -5.75 -24.35 -10.97
N VAL A 30 -6.88 -23.87 -10.48
CA VAL A 30 -8.14 -23.77 -11.25
C VAL A 30 -8.08 -22.43 -12.01
N PRO A 31 -7.68 -22.41 -13.29
CA PRO A 31 -7.56 -21.16 -14.07
C PRO A 31 -8.88 -20.38 -14.15
N THR A 32 -10.01 -21.06 -13.94
CA THR A 32 -11.36 -20.48 -13.91
C THR A 32 -11.54 -19.43 -12.81
N LEU A 33 -10.99 -19.64 -11.61
CA LEU A 33 -11.13 -18.70 -10.49
C LEU A 33 -10.35 -17.40 -10.73
N LYS A 34 -9.15 -17.50 -11.32
CA LYS A 34 -8.32 -16.34 -11.67
C LYS A 34 -9.01 -15.44 -12.69
N ASN A 35 -9.53 -16.00 -13.78
CA ASN A 35 -10.24 -15.23 -14.80
C ASN A 35 -11.53 -14.60 -14.26
N ARG A 36 -12.25 -15.31 -13.38
CA ARG A 36 -13.44 -14.77 -12.72
C ARG A 36 -13.11 -13.58 -11.82
N ARG A 37 -12.01 -13.64 -11.06
CA ARG A 37 -11.54 -12.55 -10.20
C ARG A 37 -11.19 -11.30 -11.00
N ARG A 38 -10.43 -11.42 -12.09
CA ARG A 38 -10.05 -10.27 -12.93
C ARG A 38 -11.24 -9.66 -13.68
N ARG A 39 -12.19 -10.48 -14.13
CA ARG A 39 -13.46 -9.96 -14.68
C ARG A 39 -14.31 -9.23 -13.64
N SER A 40 -14.32 -9.73 -12.40
CA SER A 40 -15.04 -9.07 -11.31
C SER A 40 -14.39 -7.74 -10.94
N GLU A 41 -13.05 -7.69 -10.87
CA GLU A 41 -12.27 -6.46 -10.69
C GLU A 41 -12.62 -5.41 -11.74
N LEU A 42 -12.56 -5.78 -13.02
CA LEU A 42 -12.91 -4.88 -14.13
C LEU A 42 -14.36 -4.39 -14.00
N GLY A 43 -15.31 -5.28 -13.69
CA GLY A 43 -16.70 -4.91 -13.49
C GLY A 43 -16.89 -3.90 -12.34
N MET A 44 -16.16 -4.08 -11.23
CA MET A 44 -16.20 -3.16 -10.09
C MET A 44 -15.54 -1.81 -10.41
N ILE A 45 -14.45 -1.80 -11.19
CA ILE A 45 -13.83 -0.55 -11.68
C ILE A 45 -14.84 0.21 -12.56
N ILE A 46 -15.44 -0.45 -13.55
CA ILE A 46 -16.43 0.17 -14.44
C ILE A 46 -17.59 0.74 -13.62
N LEU A 47 -18.10 -0.01 -12.65
CA LEU A 47 -19.17 0.47 -11.77
C LEU A 47 -18.74 1.71 -10.97
N ALA A 48 -17.54 1.69 -10.38
CA ALA A 48 -16.99 2.83 -9.64
C ALA A 48 -16.85 4.08 -10.53
N GLU A 49 -16.31 3.92 -11.73
CA GLU A 49 -16.11 5.02 -12.68
C GLU A 49 -17.44 5.58 -13.23
N LEU A 50 -18.45 4.72 -13.42
CA LEU A 50 -19.80 5.18 -13.77
C LEU A 50 -20.41 6.03 -12.66
N ILE A 51 -20.28 5.59 -11.40
CA ILE A 51 -20.78 6.35 -10.24
C ILE A 51 -20.03 7.69 -10.13
N ALA A 52 -18.71 7.69 -10.27
CA ALA A 52 -17.91 8.92 -10.21
C ALA A 52 -18.25 9.89 -11.36
N SER A 53 -18.41 9.36 -12.59
CA SER A 53 -18.82 10.16 -13.76
C SER A 53 -20.20 10.77 -13.59
N LEU A 54 -21.15 10.00 -13.05
CA LEU A 54 -22.49 10.51 -12.73
C LEU A 54 -22.42 11.59 -11.63
N THR A 55 -21.61 11.36 -10.59
CA THR A 55 -21.40 12.34 -9.50
C THR A 55 -20.82 13.64 -10.05
N TRP A 56 -19.84 13.55 -10.94
CA TRP A 56 -19.26 14.71 -11.64
C TRP A 56 -20.29 15.49 -12.43
N LEU A 57 -21.08 14.78 -13.25
CA LEU A 57 -22.13 15.38 -14.08
C LEU A 57 -23.16 16.10 -13.21
N LEU A 58 -23.65 15.44 -12.16
CA LEU A 58 -24.63 16.01 -11.22
C LEU A 58 -24.06 17.22 -10.48
N ALA A 59 -22.80 17.15 -10.04
CA ALA A 59 -22.13 18.27 -9.37
C ALA A 59 -21.99 19.48 -10.31
N LYS A 60 -21.66 19.26 -11.59
CA LYS A 60 -21.55 20.33 -12.59
C LYS A 60 -22.89 20.95 -12.96
N VAL A 61 -23.90 20.14 -13.26
CA VAL A 61 -25.25 20.64 -13.53
C VAL A 61 -25.81 21.40 -12.32
N GLY A 62 -25.53 20.93 -11.10
CA GLY A 62 -25.97 21.60 -9.87
C GLY A 62 -25.29 22.95 -9.60
N LEU A 63 -24.08 23.19 -10.12
CA LEU A 63 -23.37 24.48 -10.00
C LEU A 63 -23.76 25.45 -11.13
N ASP A 64 -23.74 24.96 -12.37
CA ASP A 64 -23.79 25.83 -13.55
C ASP A 64 -25.20 25.91 -14.17
N SER A 65 -26.18 25.14 -13.65
CA SER A 65 -27.57 25.03 -14.14
C SER A 65 -27.69 24.72 -15.64
N THR A 66 -26.60 24.28 -16.27
CA THR A 66 -26.47 24.02 -17.69
C THR A 66 -25.75 22.70 -17.91
N MET A 67 -25.99 22.06 -19.06
CA MET A 67 -25.28 20.84 -19.41
C MET A 67 -23.83 21.19 -19.78
N PRO A 68 -22.82 20.51 -19.19
CA PRO A 68 -21.44 20.77 -19.53
C PRO A 68 -21.20 20.48 -21.02
N THR A 69 -20.64 21.45 -21.74
CA THR A 69 -20.35 21.34 -23.18
C THR A 69 -19.07 20.58 -23.47
N HIS A 70 -18.19 20.45 -22.49
CA HIS A 70 -16.92 19.77 -22.59
C HIS A 70 -16.58 19.06 -21.28
N VAL A 71 -15.91 17.92 -21.40
CA VAL A 71 -15.35 17.19 -20.26
C VAL A 71 -13.88 17.59 -20.15
N PRO A 72 -13.40 18.03 -18.99
CA PRO A 72 -12.01 18.40 -18.82
C PRO A 72 -11.12 17.16 -18.97
N LEU A 73 -9.95 17.35 -19.58
CA LEU A 73 -9.01 16.27 -19.85
C LEU A 73 -8.62 15.50 -18.57
N SER A 74 -8.50 16.19 -17.44
CA SER A 74 -8.22 15.60 -16.12
C SER A 74 -9.27 14.58 -15.67
N ALA A 75 -10.55 14.77 -16.01
CA ALA A 75 -11.61 13.82 -15.70
C ALA A 75 -11.53 12.57 -16.59
N ILE A 76 -11.22 12.74 -17.89
CA ILE A 76 -10.96 11.61 -18.79
C ILE A 76 -9.77 10.80 -18.28
N TRP A 77 -8.75 11.48 -17.79
CA TRP A 77 -7.53 10.83 -17.32
C TRP A 77 -7.77 9.91 -16.12
N LEU A 78 -8.65 10.30 -15.22
CA LEU A 78 -9.04 9.47 -14.08
C LEU A 78 -9.83 8.23 -14.45
N LEU A 79 -10.52 8.21 -15.59
CA LEU A 79 -11.17 6.98 -16.10
C LEU A 79 -10.16 6.00 -16.68
N VAL A 80 -9.07 6.52 -17.27
CA VAL A 80 -8.05 5.69 -17.95
C VAL A 80 -7.05 5.10 -16.95
N LEU A 81 -6.64 5.85 -15.93
CA LEU A 81 -5.63 5.43 -14.96
C LEU A 81 -5.96 4.10 -14.24
N PRO A 82 -7.19 3.86 -13.73
CA PRO A 82 -7.60 2.57 -13.16
C PRO A 82 -7.48 1.41 -14.14
N LEU A 83 -7.78 1.64 -15.42
CA LEU A 83 -7.65 0.61 -16.45
C LEU A 83 -6.18 0.26 -16.70
N LEU A 84 -5.28 1.25 -16.68
CA LEU A 84 -3.83 1.01 -16.73
C LEU A 84 -3.35 0.21 -15.52
N CYS A 85 -3.83 0.53 -14.31
CA CYS A 85 -3.55 -0.26 -13.11
C CYS A 85 -4.07 -1.70 -13.24
N HIS A 86 -5.28 -1.89 -13.78
CA HIS A 86 -5.86 -3.22 -14.02
C HIS A 86 -4.98 -4.04 -14.97
N LEU A 87 -4.53 -3.44 -16.07
CA LEU A 87 -3.62 -4.08 -17.02
C LEU A 87 -2.28 -4.42 -16.37
N ALA A 88 -1.70 -3.51 -15.59
CA ALA A 88 -0.46 -3.75 -14.86
C ALA A 88 -0.60 -4.91 -13.86
N LEU A 89 -1.71 -4.98 -13.11
CA LEU A 89 -2.02 -6.12 -12.23
C LEU A 89 -2.22 -7.41 -13.01
N HIS A 90 -2.80 -7.34 -14.21
CA HIS A 90 -2.99 -8.52 -15.05
C HIS A 90 -1.65 -9.11 -15.51
N VAL A 91 -0.66 -8.26 -15.80
CA VAL A 91 0.68 -8.65 -16.25
C VAL A 91 1.60 -9.03 -15.10
N PHE A 92 1.79 -8.14 -14.13
CA PHE A 92 2.81 -8.27 -13.09
C PHE A 92 2.33 -9.02 -11.85
N ALA A 93 1.04 -8.91 -11.51
CA ALA A 93 0.49 -9.47 -10.27
C ALA A 93 -0.84 -10.23 -10.50
N PRO A 94 -0.86 -11.29 -11.34
CA PRO A 94 -2.08 -11.99 -11.75
C PRO A 94 -2.89 -12.63 -10.61
N ASN A 95 -2.27 -12.81 -9.44
CA ASN A 95 -2.89 -13.42 -8.27
C ASN A 95 -3.29 -12.38 -7.20
N ALA A 96 -3.04 -11.09 -7.43
CA ALA A 96 -3.45 -10.01 -6.52
C ALA A 96 -4.97 -10.01 -6.29
N ASP A 97 -5.37 -9.64 -5.08
CA ASP A 97 -6.79 -9.52 -4.70
C ASP A 97 -7.54 -8.53 -5.60
N PRO A 98 -8.65 -8.92 -6.24
CA PRO A 98 -9.42 -8.05 -7.13
C PRO A 98 -10.18 -6.91 -6.46
N THR A 99 -10.22 -6.81 -5.13
CA THR A 99 -11.09 -5.84 -4.44
C THR A 99 -10.45 -4.47 -4.20
N ALA A 100 -9.13 -4.43 -3.99
CA ALA A 100 -8.44 -3.21 -3.57
C ALA A 100 -8.44 -2.12 -4.66
N LEU A 101 -8.13 -2.48 -5.91
CA LEU A 101 -8.04 -1.51 -7.00
C LEU A 101 -9.37 -0.78 -7.27
N PRO A 102 -10.54 -1.46 -7.36
CA PRO A 102 -11.83 -0.77 -7.49
C PRO A 102 -12.12 0.22 -6.36
N ILE A 103 -11.81 -0.13 -5.11
CA ILE A 103 -12.03 0.76 -3.95
C ILE A 103 -11.14 2.00 -4.06
N ILE A 104 -9.86 1.81 -4.37
CA ILE A 104 -8.90 2.91 -4.55
C ILE A 104 -9.32 3.83 -5.71
N SER A 105 -9.74 3.24 -6.83
CA SER A 105 -10.18 3.98 -8.02
C SER A 105 -11.42 4.81 -7.70
N PHE A 106 -12.41 4.22 -7.03
CA PHE A 106 -13.60 4.93 -6.58
C PHE A 106 -13.25 6.12 -5.67
N LEU A 107 -12.43 5.90 -4.65
CA LEU A 107 -12.04 6.96 -3.71
C LEU A 107 -11.26 8.08 -4.40
N ASN A 108 -10.39 7.74 -5.35
CA ASN A 108 -9.61 8.72 -6.11
C ASN A 108 -10.51 9.57 -7.02
N ALA A 109 -11.39 8.91 -7.80
CA ALA A 109 -12.31 9.58 -8.71
C ALA A 109 -13.34 10.45 -7.95
N PHE A 110 -13.91 9.92 -6.86
CA PHE A 110 -14.83 10.69 -6.00
C PHE A 110 -14.13 11.89 -5.36
N GLY A 111 -12.92 11.69 -4.80
CA GLY A 111 -12.12 12.77 -4.22
C GLY A 111 -11.80 13.87 -5.25
N TYR A 112 -11.46 13.49 -6.48
CA TYR A 112 -11.27 14.46 -7.56
C TYR A 112 -12.53 15.27 -7.85
N VAL A 113 -13.71 14.64 -7.90
CA VAL A 113 -14.98 15.38 -8.14
C VAL A 113 -15.22 16.41 -7.03
N LEU A 114 -14.93 16.05 -5.77
CA LEU A 114 -15.03 17.00 -4.65
C LEU A 114 -14.05 18.16 -4.79
N ILE A 115 -12.79 17.88 -5.13
CA ILE A 115 -11.78 18.93 -5.32
C ILE A 115 -12.18 19.81 -6.50
N GLN A 116 -12.60 19.24 -7.62
CA GLN A 116 -13.01 20.00 -8.80
C GLN A 116 -14.23 20.89 -8.55
N ARG A 117 -15.11 20.48 -7.65
CA ARG A 117 -16.23 21.29 -7.18
C ARG A 117 -15.76 22.49 -6.36
N LEU A 118 -14.67 22.36 -5.61
CA LEU A 118 -14.11 23.41 -4.75
C LEU A 118 -13.16 24.33 -5.52
N ASP A 119 -12.18 23.76 -6.22
CA ASP A 119 -11.17 24.43 -7.01
C ASP A 119 -10.75 23.58 -8.24
N PRO A 120 -11.14 23.99 -9.47
CA PRO A 120 -10.78 23.28 -10.69
C PRO A 120 -9.27 23.22 -11.00
N ALA A 121 -8.49 24.21 -10.55
CA ALA A 121 -7.04 24.24 -10.78
C ALA A 121 -6.35 23.16 -9.94
N GLU A 122 -6.69 23.10 -8.65
CA GLU A 122 -6.20 22.06 -7.72
C GLU A 122 -6.63 20.65 -8.15
N ALA A 123 -7.83 20.51 -8.72
CA ALA A 123 -8.27 19.23 -9.28
C ALA A 123 -7.38 18.76 -10.44
N THR A 124 -6.91 19.69 -11.26
CA THR A 124 -5.98 19.37 -12.36
C THR A 124 -4.66 18.87 -11.80
N LEU A 125 -4.10 19.53 -10.78
CA LEU A 125 -2.89 19.09 -10.08
C LEU A 125 -3.08 17.73 -9.40
N GLN A 126 -4.24 17.50 -8.77
CA GLN A 126 -4.59 16.21 -8.18
C GLN A 126 -4.58 15.09 -9.23
N SER A 127 -5.09 15.33 -10.44
CA SER A 127 -5.07 14.32 -11.52
C SER A 127 -3.66 13.98 -11.99
N LEU A 128 -2.73 14.96 -11.98
CA LEU A 128 -1.32 14.73 -12.26
C LEU A 128 -0.67 13.88 -11.15
N TRP A 129 -0.97 14.17 -9.88
CA TRP A 129 -0.50 13.35 -8.76
C TRP A 129 -1.05 11.92 -8.80
N SER A 130 -2.31 11.73 -9.20
CA SER A 130 -2.86 10.39 -9.46
C SER A 130 -2.07 9.66 -10.55
N ALA A 131 -1.70 10.35 -11.65
CA ALA A 131 -0.89 9.76 -12.71
C ALA A 131 0.53 9.40 -12.24
N VAL A 132 1.18 10.26 -11.45
CA VAL A 132 2.49 9.97 -10.82
C VAL A 132 2.37 8.78 -9.86
N GLY A 133 1.30 8.69 -9.07
CA GLY A 133 1.03 7.56 -8.18
C GLY A 133 0.83 6.25 -8.94
N VAL A 134 0.09 6.26 -10.05
CA VAL A 134 -0.09 5.11 -10.94
C VAL A 134 1.24 4.68 -11.57
N LEU A 135 2.05 5.64 -12.02
CA LEU A 135 3.40 5.34 -12.52
C LEU A 135 4.25 4.67 -11.43
N GLY A 136 4.26 5.22 -10.21
CA GLY A 136 4.95 4.63 -9.06
C GLY A 136 4.46 3.22 -8.72
N PHE A 137 3.14 3.00 -8.80
CA PHE A 137 2.53 1.68 -8.61
C PHE A 137 2.98 0.67 -9.66
N VAL A 138 2.92 1.03 -10.94
CA VAL A 138 3.35 0.16 -12.05
C VAL A 138 4.84 -0.15 -11.96
N LEU A 139 5.68 0.86 -11.68
CA LEU A 139 7.12 0.68 -11.49
C LEU A 139 7.42 -0.22 -10.30
N THR A 140 6.69 -0.08 -9.20
CA THR A 140 6.83 -0.95 -8.02
C THR A 140 6.54 -2.41 -8.39
N LEU A 141 5.43 -2.67 -9.10
CA LEU A 141 5.08 -4.02 -9.54
C LEU A 141 6.11 -4.61 -10.50
N ALA A 142 6.67 -3.79 -11.41
CA ALA A 142 7.63 -4.23 -12.40
C ALA A 142 9.03 -4.48 -11.81
N LEU A 143 9.49 -3.60 -10.90
CA LEU A 143 10.85 -3.63 -10.37
C LEU A 143 10.99 -4.48 -9.10
N ILE A 144 9.90 -4.68 -8.35
CA ILE A 144 9.87 -5.43 -7.09
C ILE A 144 8.94 -6.64 -7.24
N PRO A 145 9.30 -7.65 -8.06
CA PRO A 145 8.48 -8.84 -8.26
C PRO A 145 8.47 -9.77 -7.04
N LYS A 146 9.44 -9.60 -6.13
CA LYS A 146 9.69 -10.46 -4.98
C LYS A 146 9.94 -9.62 -3.74
N ILE A 147 9.19 -9.90 -2.68
CA ILE A 147 9.28 -9.13 -1.43
C ILE A 147 10.60 -9.37 -0.70
N GLU A 148 11.26 -10.51 -0.94
CA GLU A 148 12.56 -10.85 -0.37
C GLU A 148 13.68 -9.91 -0.86
N LEU A 149 13.50 -9.24 -2.02
CA LEU A 149 14.43 -8.21 -2.48
C LEU A 149 14.49 -7.04 -1.51
N LEU A 150 13.34 -6.66 -0.92
CA LEU A 150 13.28 -5.57 0.04
C LEU A 150 14.01 -5.91 1.34
N ASP A 151 14.00 -7.18 1.76
CA ASP A 151 14.74 -7.66 2.93
C ASP A 151 16.26 -7.53 2.75
N LYS A 152 16.77 -7.88 1.56
CA LYS A 152 18.19 -7.74 1.21
C LYS A 152 18.68 -6.29 1.30
N TYR A 153 17.83 -5.33 0.95
CA TYR A 153 18.18 -3.90 0.93
C TYR A 153 17.68 -3.12 2.15
N ARG A 154 17.26 -3.79 3.22
CA ARG A 154 16.68 -3.15 4.42
C ARG A 154 17.52 -2.01 5.00
N TYR A 155 18.85 -2.18 5.08
CA TYR A 155 19.74 -1.16 5.62
C TYR A 155 19.96 0.02 4.66
N LEU A 156 19.88 -0.21 3.34
CA LEU A 156 19.86 0.88 2.35
C LEU A 156 18.55 1.65 2.42
N LEU A 157 17.42 0.95 2.60
CA LEU A 157 16.11 1.59 2.81
C LEU A 157 16.09 2.39 4.11
N MET A 158 16.66 1.88 5.19
CA MET A 158 16.84 2.62 6.44
C MET A 158 17.66 3.89 6.22
N LEU A 159 18.83 3.78 5.59
CA LEU A 159 19.70 4.92 5.32
C LEU A 159 19.00 5.95 4.42
N GLY A 160 18.36 5.50 3.34
CA GLY A 160 17.59 6.35 2.44
C GLY A 160 16.43 7.06 3.16
N GLY A 161 15.69 6.36 4.01
CA GLY A 161 14.63 6.93 4.82
C GLY A 161 15.14 8.00 5.80
N VAL A 162 16.24 7.74 6.50
CA VAL A 162 16.87 8.75 7.38
C VAL A 162 17.36 9.95 6.59
N ILE A 163 18.01 9.75 5.44
CA ILE A 163 18.45 10.85 4.57
C ILE A 163 17.24 11.69 4.12
N LEU A 164 16.13 11.06 3.72
CA LEU A 164 14.91 11.76 3.32
C LEU A 164 14.28 12.54 4.46
N LEU A 165 14.36 12.07 5.71
CA LEU A 165 13.90 12.83 6.89
C LEU A 165 14.76 14.06 7.17
N LEU A 166 16.06 13.96 6.94
CA LEU A 166 17.00 15.06 7.15
C LEU A 166 17.04 16.04 5.98
N LEU A 167 16.60 15.63 4.79
CA LEU A 167 16.65 16.42 3.56
C LEU A 167 15.98 17.81 3.69
N PRO A 168 14.78 17.95 4.30
CA PRO A 168 14.14 19.25 4.46
C PRO A 168 14.84 20.18 5.47
N LEU A 169 15.64 19.63 6.40
CA LEU A 169 16.45 20.42 7.34
C LEU A 169 17.66 21.07 6.67
N ALA A 170 18.07 20.58 5.49
CA ALA A 170 19.17 21.16 4.76
C ALA A 170 18.81 22.61 4.35
N PRO A 171 19.68 23.60 4.64
CA PRO A 171 19.38 25.01 4.47
C PRO A 171 19.14 25.45 3.01
N VAL A 172 19.37 24.56 2.04
CA VAL A 172 19.37 24.85 0.60
C VAL A 172 18.05 24.48 -0.10
N ILE A 173 17.21 23.62 0.50
CA ILE A 173 16.08 22.98 -0.24
C ILE A 173 14.71 23.19 0.45
N GLY A 174 14.64 23.27 1.77
CA GLY A 174 13.36 23.37 2.48
C GLY A 174 12.76 24.77 2.46
N GLU A 175 11.62 24.95 1.77
CA GLU A 175 10.80 26.16 1.91
C GLU A 175 10.09 26.16 3.26
N ASN A 176 10.04 27.33 3.89
CA ASN A 176 9.38 27.49 5.18
C ASN A 176 7.89 27.78 4.96
N ILE A 177 7.05 26.74 5.08
CA ILE A 177 5.59 26.89 5.04
C ILE A 177 5.08 26.78 6.47
N ASN A 178 4.38 27.81 6.95
CA ASN A 178 3.80 27.87 8.30
C ASN A 178 4.81 27.63 9.45
N GLY A 179 6.08 28.01 9.28
CA GLY A 179 7.12 27.84 10.31
C GLY A 179 7.89 26.52 10.23
N ALA A 180 7.49 25.59 9.36
CA ALA A 180 8.14 24.29 9.19
C ALA A 180 8.75 24.12 7.79
N ARG A 181 9.99 23.66 7.72
CA ARG A 181 10.68 23.30 6.47
C ARG A 181 10.48 21.82 6.19
N LEU A 182 9.35 21.45 5.58
CA LEU A 182 8.98 20.05 5.34
C LEU A 182 8.73 19.72 3.86
N TRP A 183 8.47 20.74 3.04
CA TRP A 183 8.03 20.59 1.66
C TRP A 183 9.12 20.99 0.68
N ILE A 184 9.20 20.26 -0.42
CA ILE A 184 10.05 20.58 -1.56
C ILE A 184 9.14 20.90 -2.74
N HIS A 185 9.32 22.08 -3.33
CA HIS A 185 8.57 22.53 -4.49
C HIS A 185 9.38 22.35 -5.77
N LEU A 186 8.77 21.72 -6.77
CA LEU A 186 9.28 21.56 -8.13
C LEU A 186 8.25 22.16 -9.09
N GLY A 187 8.30 23.49 -9.27
CA GLY A 187 7.29 24.22 -10.02
C GLY A 187 5.93 24.16 -9.32
N GLN A 188 4.92 23.61 -9.99
CA GLN A 188 3.57 23.44 -9.44
C GLN A 188 3.39 22.15 -8.62
N LEU A 189 4.39 21.27 -8.60
CA LEU A 189 4.35 20.03 -7.83
C LEU A 189 5.06 20.23 -6.48
N SER A 190 4.38 19.87 -5.39
CA SER A 190 4.95 19.86 -4.05
C SER A 190 5.08 18.42 -3.56
N PHE A 191 6.28 18.03 -3.14
CA PHE A 191 6.55 16.69 -2.64
C PHE A 191 7.07 16.76 -1.21
N GLN A 192 6.60 15.85 -0.37
CA GLN A 192 7.05 15.74 1.01
C GLN A 192 7.97 14.51 1.16
N PRO A 193 9.29 14.71 1.35
CA PRO A 193 10.25 13.61 1.50
C PRO A 193 9.90 12.62 2.62
N VAL A 194 9.23 13.11 3.67
CA VAL A 194 8.78 12.30 4.81
C VAL A 194 7.85 11.15 4.39
N GLU A 195 7.04 11.34 3.33
CA GLU A 195 6.10 10.32 2.86
C GLU A 195 6.84 9.10 2.31
N ALA A 196 7.87 9.33 1.48
CA ALA A 196 8.74 8.26 1.00
C ALA A 196 9.57 7.66 2.15
N ALA A 197 10.06 8.49 3.07
CA ALA A 197 10.80 8.01 4.24
C ALA A 197 9.98 7.03 5.09
N LYS A 198 8.69 7.31 5.33
CA LYS A 198 7.78 6.43 6.08
C LYS A 198 7.71 5.03 5.47
N ILE A 199 7.58 4.92 4.15
CA ILE A 199 7.51 3.62 3.46
C ILE A 199 8.84 2.87 3.60
N MET A 200 9.97 3.54 3.35
CA MET A 200 11.30 2.92 3.45
C MET A 200 11.59 2.42 4.87
N LEU A 201 11.29 3.23 5.89
CA LEU A 201 11.48 2.88 7.30
C LEU A 201 10.51 1.78 7.74
N ALA A 202 9.26 1.79 7.27
CA ALA A 202 8.31 0.72 7.56
C ALA A 202 8.82 -0.64 7.05
N ILE A 203 9.37 -0.68 5.83
CA ILE A 203 9.97 -1.90 5.26
C ILE A 203 11.18 -2.34 6.10
N PHE A 204 12.07 -1.41 6.46
CA PHE A 204 13.20 -1.70 7.33
C PHE A 204 12.76 -2.28 8.68
N PHE A 205 11.80 -1.63 9.35
CA PHE A 205 11.31 -2.09 10.65
C PHE A 205 10.65 -3.46 10.55
N ALA A 206 9.82 -3.71 9.53
CA ALA A 206 9.19 -5.02 9.32
C ALA A 206 10.23 -6.13 9.17
N SER A 207 11.25 -5.89 8.34
CA SER A 207 12.35 -6.82 8.12
C SER A 207 13.20 -7.03 9.39
N TYR A 208 13.60 -5.94 10.04
CA TYR A 208 14.43 -5.96 11.25
C TYR A 208 13.74 -6.67 12.41
N MET A 209 12.44 -6.39 12.63
CA MET A 209 11.65 -7.06 13.67
C MET A 209 11.45 -8.54 13.38
N THR A 210 11.33 -8.94 12.11
CA THR A 210 11.23 -10.35 11.72
C THR A 210 12.53 -11.10 12.02
N GLU A 211 13.69 -10.50 11.71
CA GLU A 211 15.01 -11.08 12.04
C GLU A 211 15.26 -11.16 13.55
N LYS A 212 14.87 -10.12 14.31
CA LYS A 212 15.07 -10.05 15.76
C LYS A 212 13.92 -10.64 16.56
N ARG A 213 12.96 -11.32 15.90
CA ARG A 213 11.74 -11.83 16.53
C ARG A 213 12.01 -12.67 17.77
N GLU A 214 12.98 -13.59 17.70
CA GLU A 214 13.32 -14.47 18.82
C GLU A 214 13.89 -13.69 20.01
N VAL A 215 14.80 -12.75 19.75
CA VAL A 215 15.42 -11.89 20.76
C VAL A 215 14.40 -10.93 21.42
N LEU A 216 13.45 -10.42 20.64
CA LEU A 216 12.38 -9.56 21.12
C LEU A 216 11.29 -10.34 21.87
N SER A 217 11.03 -11.59 21.47
CA SER A 217 10.03 -12.45 22.12
C SER A 217 10.50 -13.03 23.46
N ASP A 218 11.81 -13.06 23.70
CA ASP A 218 12.43 -13.61 24.92
C ASP A 218 12.69 -12.50 25.98
N PHE A 219 11.93 -11.40 25.92
CA PHE A 219 12.04 -10.29 26.86
C PHE A 219 11.56 -10.69 28.25
N SER A 220 12.49 -10.74 29.22
CA SER A 220 12.20 -10.90 30.64
C SER A 220 12.77 -9.70 31.41
N PRO A 221 11.93 -8.82 31.99
CA PRO A 221 12.39 -7.62 32.70
C PRO A 221 13.21 -7.94 33.95
N PHE A 222 13.12 -9.17 34.47
CA PHE A 222 13.85 -9.63 35.65
C PHE A 222 15.26 -10.15 35.33
N HIS A 223 15.59 -10.40 34.06
CA HIS A 223 16.92 -10.86 33.65
C HIS A 223 17.66 -9.76 32.89
N ILE A 224 18.52 -9.02 33.61
CA ILE A 224 19.30 -7.87 33.11
C ILE A 224 20.03 -8.18 31.78
N ARG A 225 20.55 -9.41 31.61
CA ARG A 225 21.24 -9.82 30.36
C ARG A 225 20.27 -9.97 29.17
N LYS A 226 19.07 -10.54 29.38
CA LYS A 226 18.03 -10.65 28.34
C LYS A 226 17.40 -9.28 28.04
N ALA A 227 17.16 -8.47 29.07
CA ALA A 227 16.71 -7.09 28.93
C ALA A 227 17.70 -6.24 28.12
N SER A 228 19.02 -6.42 28.32
CA SER A 228 20.06 -5.70 27.54
C SER A 228 20.06 -6.03 26.04
N GLY A 229 19.73 -7.28 25.66
CA GLY A 229 19.64 -7.70 24.26
C GLY A 229 18.44 -7.07 23.55
N ALA A 230 17.29 -7.02 24.22
CA ALA A 230 16.10 -6.36 23.70
C ALA A 230 16.25 -4.83 23.65
N LEU A 231 16.93 -4.21 24.62
CA LEU A 231 17.22 -2.77 24.60
C LEU A 231 18.16 -2.39 23.46
N ARG A 232 19.18 -3.20 23.17
CA ARG A 232 20.05 -2.99 21.99
C ARG A 232 19.31 -3.18 20.67
N ALA A 233 18.34 -4.10 20.63
CA ALA A 233 17.46 -4.28 19.46
C ALA A 233 16.45 -3.14 19.30
N GLY A 234 15.97 -2.53 20.39
CA GLY A 234 15.09 -1.36 20.38
C GLY A 234 15.81 -0.02 20.11
N GLY A 235 17.15 0.01 20.19
CA GLY A 235 17.96 1.21 20.01
C GLY A 235 17.64 2.02 18.74
N PRO A 236 17.59 1.41 17.55
CA PRO A 236 17.24 2.11 16.31
C PRO A 236 15.84 2.76 16.33
N ILE A 237 14.88 2.14 17.02
CA ILE A 237 13.51 2.65 17.16
C ILE A 237 13.50 3.89 18.07
N LEU A 238 14.21 3.83 19.20
CA LEU A 238 14.33 4.97 20.12
C LEU A 238 15.06 6.16 19.48
N VAL A 239 16.10 5.90 18.69
CA VAL A 239 16.82 6.94 17.95
C VAL A 239 15.91 7.57 16.88
N ALA A 240 15.17 6.76 16.12
CA ALA A 240 14.21 7.28 15.13
C ALA A 240 13.10 8.12 15.80
N TRP A 241 12.60 7.69 16.96
CA TRP A 241 11.63 8.46 17.74
C TRP A 241 12.21 9.79 18.23
N ALA A 242 13.43 9.80 18.76
CA ALA A 242 14.08 11.02 19.23
C ALA A 242 14.35 12.01 18.08
N ILE A 243 14.79 11.52 16.91
CA ILE A 243 14.97 12.33 15.70
C ILE A 243 13.62 12.91 15.25
N SER A 244 12.54 12.12 15.29
CA SER A 244 11.20 12.61 14.94
C SER A 244 10.72 13.75 15.84
N LEU A 245 10.98 13.69 17.15
CA LEU A 245 10.66 14.78 18.06
C LEU A 245 11.48 16.03 17.74
N LEU A 246 12.77 15.87 17.46
CA LEU A 246 13.67 16.97 17.14
C LEU A 246 13.32 17.66 15.81
N ILE A 247 12.79 16.92 14.84
CA ILE A 247 12.30 17.48 13.56
C ILE A 247 10.98 18.25 13.76
N MET A 248 10.17 17.85 14.75
CA MET A 248 8.84 18.44 14.98
C MET A 248 8.89 19.73 15.83
N THR A 249 10.01 19.99 16.51
CA THR A 249 10.28 21.21 17.30
C THR A 249 11.03 22.26 16.50
#